data_AF-A0A832WWT8-F1
#
_entry.id   AF-A0A832WWT8-F1
#
_cell.length_a   1.000
_cell.length_b   1.000
_cell.length_c   1.000
_cell.angle_alpha   90.00
_cell.angle_beta   90.00
_cell.angle_gamma   90.00
#
_symmetry.space_group_name_H-M   'P 1'
#
loop_
_entity.id
_entity.type
_entity.pdbx_description
1 polymer ?
#
loop_
_entity_poly.entity_id
_entity_poly.type
_entity_poly.pdbx_seq_one_letter_code
_entity_poly.pdbx_strand_id
1 'polypeptide(L)'
;MILLEAGCFQMGRKEFVSEEPIHNVCVSSFYLDKFKVTQENFASVMGSNPLTRKANDIPVVDVSWIEAEQYGREKGGRFPSEAEWKCANRAGTSSPYFWGEDMDGDFAWFQENSTLGLKMEKSGWMRLE
;
A
#
# COMPACT_ATOMS: atom_id res chain seq x y z
N MET A 1 -1.73 6.03 13.80
CA MET A 1 -0.48 6.42 13.13
C MET A 1 0.73 5.91 13.91
N ILE A 2 1.87 5.78 13.25
CA ILE A 2 3.19 5.49 13.83
C ILE A 2 4.13 6.66 13.54
N LEU A 3 5.02 6.99 14.47
CA LEU A 3 6.09 7.98 14.26
C LEU A 3 7.24 7.31 13.51
N LEU A 4 7.65 7.91 12.40
CA LEU A 4 8.88 7.58 11.69
C LEU A 4 9.87 8.71 11.94
N GLU A 5 11.05 8.36 12.44
CA GLU A 5 12.08 9.35 12.74
C GLU A 5 12.75 9.87 11.48
N ALA A 6 13.27 11.10 11.57
CA ALA A 6 14.02 11.73 10.50
C ALA A 6 15.20 10.86 10.06
N GLY A 7 15.46 10.84 8.77
CA GLY A 7 16.54 10.02 8.21
C GLY A 7 16.74 10.25 6.73
N CYS A 8 17.85 9.71 6.21
CA CYS A 8 18.15 9.71 4.78
C CYS A 8 18.27 8.28 4.27
N PHE A 9 17.85 8.05 3.02
CA PHE A 9 17.90 6.75 2.38
C PHE A 9 18.13 6.88 0.87
N GLN A 10 18.56 5.79 0.24
CA GLN A 10 18.67 5.70 -1.21
C GLN A 10 17.31 5.39 -1.82
N MET A 11 16.76 6.33 -2.58
CA MET A 11 15.50 6.19 -3.31
C MET A 11 15.77 5.90 -4.79
N GLY A 12 14.92 5.08 -5.40
CA GLY A 12 15.08 4.61 -6.79
C GLY A 12 15.61 3.18 -6.89
N ARG A 13 15.63 2.67 -8.13
CA ARG A 13 16.16 1.33 -8.50
C ARG A 13 16.54 1.30 -9.99
N LYS A 14 17.42 0.38 -10.39
CA LYS A 14 17.99 0.34 -11.76
C LYS A 14 17.12 -0.41 -12.75
N GLU A 15 16.22 -1.25 -12.26
CA GLU A 15 15.42 -2.15 -13.08
C GLU A 15 14.30 -1.41 -13.83
N PHE A 16 14.02 -0.16 -13.46
CA PHE A 16 12.95 0.64 -14.03
C PHE A 16 13.44 2.06 -14.30
N VAL A 17 13.42 2.47 -15.57
CA VAL A 17 13.88 3.81 -16.01
C VAL A 17 13.14 4.94 -15.28
N SER A 18 11.86 4.74 -14.93
CA SER A 18 11.07 5.72 -14.17
C SER A 18 11.49 5.84 -12.70
N GLU A 19 12.28 4.90 -12.17
CA GLU A 19 12.81 4.92 -10.81
C GLU A 19 14.32 5.26 -10.78
N GLU A 20 14.91 5.56 -11.94
CA GLU A 20 16.29 6.06 -12.03
C GLU A 20 16.36 7.59 -11.98
N PRO A 21 17.49 8.16 -11.52
CA PRO A 21 18.63 7.49 -10.91
C PRO A 21 18.37 7.15 -9.44
N ILE A 22 19.15 6.20 -8.89
CA ILE A 22 19.23 6.06 -7.43
C ILE A 22 19.86 7.34 -6.86
N HIS A 23 19.19 7.96 -5.90
CA HIS A 23 19.64 9.20 -5.28
C HIS A 23 19.33 9.24 -3.78
N ASN A 24 20.10 10.05 -3.04
CA ASN A 24 19.91 10.21 -1.60
C ASN A 24 18.75 11.18 -1.33
N VAL A 25 17.79 10.76 -0.51
CA VAL A 25 16.65 11.58 -0.09
C VAL A 25 16.59 11.60 1.43
N CYS A 26 16.39 12.77 2.02
CA CYS A 26 16.19 12.93 3.46
C CYS A 26 14.77 13.39 3.76
N VAL A 27 14.14 12.79 4.77
CA VAL A 27 12.82 13.15 5.27
C VAL A 27 12.92 13.53 6.74
N SER A 28 12.19 14.56 7.16
CA SER A 28 12.02 14.92 8.58
C SER A 28 11.16 13.88 9.30
N SER A 29 11.14 13.85 10.63
CA SER A 29 10.23 12.96 11.37
C SER A 29 8.78 13.27 11.01
N PHE A 30 7.98 12.23 10.78
CA PHE A 30 6.57 12.35 10.39
C PHE A 30 5.74 11.19 10.92
N TYR A 31 4.43 11.39 11.02
CA TYR A 31 3.50 10.33 11.34
C TYR A 31 2.92 9.72 10.05
N LEU A 32 2.81 8.40 10.00
CA LEU A 32 2.13 7.68 8.93
C LEU A 32 1.09 6.72 9.49
N ASP A 33 -0.04 6.55 8.80
CA ASP A 33 -1.00 5.52 9.17
C ASP A 33 -0.38 4.12 8.99
N LYS A 34 -0.53 3.26 10.01
CA LYS A 34 0.01 1.88 9.99
C LYS A 34 -0.72 0.99 8.98
N PHE A 35 -1.98 1.32 8.72
CA PHE A 35 -2.87 0.55 7.86
C PHE A 35 -3.46 1.45 6.79
N LYS A 36 -3.89 0.84 5.68
CA LYS A 36 -4.67 1.54 4.65
C LYS A 36 -5.96 2.09 5.26
N VAL A 37 -6.48 3.17 4.67
CA VAL A 37 -7.78 3.71 5.05
C VAL A 37 -8.86 2.65 4.79
N THR A 38 -9.60 2.31 5.84
CA THR A 38 -10.68 1.33 5.73
C THR A 38 -11.98 1.96 5.23
N GLN A 39 -12.91 1.14 4.75
CA GLN A 39 -14.23 1.59 4.34
C GLN A 39 -14.98 2.35 5.44
N GLU A 40 -14.91 1.85 6.69
CA GLU A 40 -15.57 2.50 7.83
C GLU A 40 -14.95 3.86 8.15
N ASN A 41 -13.62 3.93 8.21
CA ASN A 41 -12.91 5.18 8.46
C ASN A 41 -13.24 6.24 7.39
N PHE A 42 -13.22 5.85 6.11
CA PHE A 42 -13.59 6.75 5.02
C PHE A 42 -15.03 7.24 5.15
N ALA A 43 -15.98 6.33 5.39
CA ALA A 43 -17.40 6.67 5.55
C ALA A 43 -17.67 7.59 6.74
N SER A 44 -16.94 7.40 7.85
CA SER A 44 -17.10 8.20 9.07
C SER A 44 -16.72 9.67 8.86
N VAL A 45 -15.81 9.95 7.92
CA VAL A 45 -15.34 11.30 7.60
C VAL A 45 -16.15 11.88 6.43
N MET A 46 -16.25 11.13 5.33
CA MET A 46 -16.83 11.60 4.07
C MET A 46 -18.35 11.46 4.00
N GLY A 47 -18.98 10.84 5.01
CA GLY A 47 -20.43 10.60 5.09
C GLY A 47 -20.97 9.57 4.08
N SER A 48 -20.10 8.99 3.24
CA SER A 48 -20.48 8.00 2.23
C SER A 48 -19.35 6.99 2.01
N ASN A 49 -19.69 5.83 1.46
CA ASN A 49 -18.72 4.83 1.04
C ASN A 49 -19.07 4.39 -0.38
N PRO A 50 -18.14 4.53 -1.35
CA PRO A 50 -18.41 4.32 -2.77
C PRO A 50 -18.71 2.86 -3.11
N LEU A 51 -18.36 1.91 -2.24
CA LEU A 51 -18.43 0.49 -2.53
C LEU A 51 -19.79 -0.12 -2.17
N THR A 52 -20.31 -0.97 -3.04
CA THR A 52 -21.54 -1.74 -2.77
C THR A 52 -21.29 -2.85 -1.74
N ARG A 53 -20.13 -3.51 -1.80
CA ARG A 53 -19.70 -4.51 -0.82
C ARG A 53 -19.14 -3.80 0.42
N LYS A 54 -19.95 -3.77 1.48
CA LYS A 54 -19.57 -3.21 2.78
C LYS A 54 -18.81 -4.24 3.63
N ALA A 55 -17.61 -3.88 4.04
CA ALA A 55 -16.90 -4.57 5.11
C ALA A 55 -16.00 -3.55 5.83
N ASN A 56 -16.10 -3.50 7.16
CA ASN A 56 -15.55 -2.38 7.93
C ASN A 56 -14.02 -2.31 7.91
N ASP A 57 -13.36 -3.47 7.97
CA ASP A 57 -11.90 -3.57 8.15
C ASP A 57 -11.11 -3.79 6.86
N ILE A 58 -11.77 -3.68 5.69
CA ILE A 58 -11.07 -3.75 4.41
C ILE A 58 -10.76 -2.35 3.88
N PRO A 59 -9.67 -2.19 3.11
CA PRO A 59 -9.34 -0.92 2.49
C PRO A 59 -10.51 -0.39 1.65
N VAL A 60 -10.76 0.92 1.74
CA VAL A 60 -11.60 1.58 0.75
C VAL A 60 -10.86 1.58 -0.60
N VAL A 61 -11.59 1.27 -1.67
CA VAL A 61 -11.12 1.28 -3.06
C VAL A 61 -12.15 2.02 -3.91
N ASP A 62 -11.86 2.21 -5.20
CA ASP A 62 -12.67 3.04 -6.12
C ASP A 62 -12.88 4.48 -5.62
N VAL A 63 -11.83 5.05 -5.03
CA VAL A 63 -11.77 6.45 -4.58
C VAL A 63 -10.85 7.21 -5.51
N SER A 64 -11.31 8.36 -6.03
CA SER A 64 -10.49 9.26 -6.83
C SER A 64 -9.41 9.97 -5.99
N TRP A 65 -8.36 10.48 -6.63
CA TRP A 65 -7.33 11.24 -5.93
C TRP A 65 -7.90 12.46 -5.18
N ILE A 66 -8.89 13.13 -5.79
CA ILE A 66 -9.55 14.32 -5.22
C ILE A 66 -10.29 13.95 -3.93
N GLU A 67 -11.07 12.87 -3.95
CA GLU A 67 -11.80 12.40 -2.78
C GLU A 67 -10.86 11.94 -1.67
N ALA A 68 -9.78 11.24 -2.01
CA ALA A 68 -8.82 10.79 -1.02
C ALA A 68 -8.06 11.97 -0.39
N GLU A 69 -7.81 13.04 -1.15
CA GLU A 69 -7.16 14.24 -0.65
C GLU A 69 -8.11 15.04 0.26
N GLN A 70 -9.39 15.12 -0.13
CA GLN A 70 -10.43 15.68 0.72
C GLN A 70 -10.55 14.92 2.04
N TYR A 71 -10.61 13.59 2.02
CA TYR A 71 -10.60 12.76 3.22
C TYR A 71 -9.40 13.06 4.11
N GLY A 72 -8.20 13.15 3.53
CA GLY A 72 -6.98 13.49 4.26
C GLY A 72 -7.13 14.83 5.00
N ARG A 73 -7.61 15.87 4.31
CA ARG A 73 -7.84 17.20 4.89
C ARG A 73 -8.90 17.17 5.99
N GLU A 74 -10.04 16.52 5.75
CA GLU A 74 -11.14 16.46 6.72
C GLU A 74 -10.78 15.66 7.98
N LYS A 75 -9.94 14.62 7.84
CA LYS A 75 -9.35 13.88 8.97
C LYS A 75 -8.29 14.69 9.74
N GLY A 76 -7.85 15.85 9.22
CA GLY A 76 -6.77 16.64 9.80
C GLY A 76 -5.36 16.12 9.49
N GLY A 77 -5.22 15.33 8.42
CA GLY A 77 -3.96 14.80 7.90
C GLY A 77 -3.64 15.28 6.50
N ARG A 78 -2.71 14.59 5.83
CA ARG A 78 -2.34 14.78 4.43
C ARG A 78 -1.87 13.47 3.81
N PHE A 79 -1.74 13.45 2.50
CA PHE A 79 -0.98 12.40 1.83
C PHE A 79 0.51 12.47 2.21
N PRO A 80 1.16 11.31 2.39
CA PRO A 80 2.61 11.28 2.39
C PRO A 80 3.12 11.70 1.01
N SER A 81 4.27 12.37 0.99
CA SER A 81 5.06 12.48 -0.24
C SER A 81 5.54 11.10 -0.69
N GLU A 82 5.93 10.96 -1.95
CA GLU A 82 6.50 9.70 -2.44
C GLU A 82 7.73 9.27 -1.62
N ALA A 83 8.58 10.22 -1.25
CA ALA A 83 9.77 9.98 -0.43
C ALA A 83 9.41 9.45 0.96
N GLU A 84 8.43 10.07 1.64
CA GLU A 84 7.92 9.58 2.93
C GLU A 84 7.34 8.17 2.81
N TRP A 85 6.55 7.93 1.76
CA TRP A 85 5.95 6.63 1.51
C TRP A 85 7.00 5.55 1.25
N LYS A 86 8.00 5.82 0.40
CA LYS A 86 9.11 4.89 0.12
C LYS A 86 10.00 4.68 1.34
N CYS A 87 10.26 5.72 2.15
CA CYS A 87 11.01 5.61 3.40
C CYS A 87 10.33 4.63 4.36
N ALA A 88 9.01 4.78 4.55
CA ALA A 88 8.24 3.91 5.42
C ALA A 88 8.24 2.45 4.92
N ASN A 89 8.05 2.25 3.61
CA ASN A 89 7.97 0.90 3.03
C ASN A 89 9.31 0.20 2.90
N ARG A 90 10.45 0.91 2.82
CA ARG A 90 11.77 0.25 2.82
C ARG A 90 12.12 -0.33 4.18
N ALA A 91 11.60 0.23 5.28
CA ALA A 91 11.91 -0.23 6.64
C ALA A 91 13.42 -0.43 6.92
N GLY A 92 14.27 0.40 6.29
CA GLY A 92 15.73 0.32 6.39
C GLY A 92 16.42 -0.67 5.46
N THR A 93 15.70 -1.40 4.60
CA THR A 93 16.28 -2.36 3.65
C THR A 93 16.58 -1.74 2.28
N SER A 94 17.53 -2.37 1.58
CA SER A 94 17.85 -2.07 0.18
C SER A 94 17.25 -3.07 -0.82
N SER A 95 16.70 -4.18 -0.33
CA SER A 95 16.08 -5.24 -1.14
C SER A 95 14.82 -4.75 -1.88
N PRO A 96 14.35 -5.47 -2.91
CA PRO A 96 13.12 -5.16 -3.64
C PRO A 96 11.87 -5.02 -2.75
N TYR A 97 11.77 -5.86 -1.70
CA TYR A 97 10.71 -5.80 -0.69
C TYR A 97 11.32 -5.64 0.70
N PHE A 98 10.56 -5.09 1.66
CA PHE A 98 11.09 -4.94 3.03
C PHE A 98 11.33 -6.29 3.73
N TRP A 99 10.69 -7.35 3.26
CA TRP A 99 10.83 -8.72 3.81
C TRP A 99 11.88 -9.56 3.06
N GLY A 100 12.44 -9.08 1.94
CA GLY A 100 13.47 -9.82 1.20
C GLY A 100 13.50 -9.58 -0.30
N GLU A 101 14.11 -10.52 -1.01
CA GLU A 101 14.32 -10.48 -2.47
C GLU A 101 13.09 -10.92 -3.26
N ASP A 102 12.38 -11.93 -2.76
CA ASP A 102 11.27 -12.58 -3.46
C ASP A 102 9.89 -12.16 -2.90
N MET A 103 8.87 -12.25 -3.75
CA MET A 103 7.48 -12.03 -3.35
C MET A 103 7.05 -13.11 -2.36
N ASP A 104 6.41 -12.70 -1.27
CA ASP A 104 5.98 -13.61 -0.20
C ASP A 104 4.51 -13.36 0.16
N GLY A 105 3.71 -14.43 0.08
CA GLY A 105 2.28 -14.41 0.36
C GLY A 105 1.92 -14.21 1.83
N ASP A 106 2.87 -14.39 2.75
CA ASP A 106 2.67 -14.09 4.17
C ASP A 106 2.63 -12.58 4.45
N PHE A 107 3.21 -11.78 3.55
CA PHE A 107 3.33 -10.32 3.71
C PHE A 107 2.45 -9.52 2.73
N ALA A 108 2.03 -10.11 1.61
CA ALA A 108 1.26 -9.42 0.58
C ALA A 108 0.10 -10.26 0.02
N TRP A 109 -1.01 -9.58 -0.27
CA TRP A 109 -2.07 -10.11 -1.13
C TRP A 109 -1.87 -9.56 -2.55
N PHE A 110 -1.59 -10.45 -3.51
CA PHE A 110 -1.25 -10.14 -4.90
C PHE A 110 -1.87 -11.17 -5.84
N GLN A 111 -1.70 -11.00 -7.16
CA GLN A 111 -2.41 -11.76 -8.18
C GLN A 111 -2.43 -13.29 -7.94
N GLU A 112 -1.29 -13.88 -7.55
CA GLU A 112 -1.17 -15.34 -7.38
C GLU A 112 -1.90 -15.90 -6.16
N ASN A 113 -2.08 -15.11 -5.08
CA ASN A 113 -2.80 -15.54 -3.88
C ASN A 113 -4.17 -14.86 -3.69
N SER A 114 -4.55 -13.95 -4.60
CA SER A 114 -5.81 -13.20 -4.55
C SER A 114 -7.03 -13.94 -5.10
N THR A 115 -6.86 -15.12 -5.72
CA THR A 115 -8.00 -15.88 -6.23
C THR A 115 -8.77 -16.51 -5.07
N LEU A 116 -10.09 -16.27 -5.05
CA LEU A 116 -11.05 -17.01 -4.23
C LEU A 116 -10.99 -18.50 -4.62
N GLY A 117 -10.15 -19.28 -3.96
CA GLY A 117 -10.19 -20.75 -3.98
C GLY A 117 -9.89 -21.46 -5.31
N LEU A 118 -9.70 -20.76 -6.43
CA LEU A 118 -9.23 -21.38 -7.67
C LEU A 118 -7.71 -21.53 -7.60
N LYS A 119 -7.26 -22.54 -6.84
CA LYS A 119 -6.00 -23.19 -7.13
C LYS A 119 -6.12 -23.74 -8.54
N MET A 120 -5.44 -23.14 -9.50
CA MET A 120 -5.12 -23.82 -10.75
C MET A 120 -4.22 -25.00 -10.35
N GLU A 121 -4.81 -26.16 -10.12
CA GLU A 121 -4.01 -27.38 -10.04
C GLU A 121 -3.26 -27.51 -11.35
N LYS A 122 -1.92 -27.65 -11.26
CA LYS A 122 -1.07 -28.07 -12.37
C LYS A 122 -1.37 -29.54 -12.71
N SER A 123 -2.56 -29.81 -13.18
CA SER A 123 -2.90 -31.05 -13.88
C SER A 123 -4.06 -30.70 -14.78
N GLY A 124 -3.75 -30.62 -16.08
CA GLY A 124 -4.78 -30.59 -17.11
C GLY A 124 -5.78 -31.72 -16.90
N TRP A 125 -7.01 -31.45 -17.30
CA TRP A 125 -8.21 -32.30 -17.26
C TRP A 125 -9.11 -32.10 -16.03
N MET A 126 -10.12 -31.25 -16.22
CA MET A 126 -11.34 -31.22 -15.42
C MET A 126 -12.00 -32.60 -15.43
N ARG A 127 -12.38 -33.12 -14.25
CA ARG A 127 -13.57 -33.95 -14.11
C ARG A 127 -14.58 -33.20 -13.27
N LEU A 128 -15.82 -33.21 -13.75
CA LEU A 128 -17.00 -32.81 -12.99
C LEU A 128 -17.39 -33.98 -12.08
N GLU A 129 -17.61 -33.69 -10.80
CA GLU A 129 -18.61 -34.40 -9.98
C GLU A 129 -19.68 -33.39 -9.58
#